data_AF-A0A7C6ZPT6-F1
#
_entry.id   AF-A0A7C6ZPT6-F1
#
_cell.length_a   1.000
_cell.length_b   1.000
_cell.length_c   1.000
_cell.angle_alpha   90.00
_cell.angle_beta   90.00
_cell.angle_gamma   90.00
#
_symmetry.space_group_name_H-M   'P 1'
#
loop_
_entity.id
_entity.type
_entity.pdbx_description
1 polymer ?
#
loop_
_entity_poly.entity_id
_entity_poly.type
_entity_poly.pdbx_seq_one_letter_code
_entity_poly.pdbx_strand_id
1 'polypeptide(L)'
;GGAAGLLAGLGALAIPGIGPIVAAGPLAATLSGAVTGGLVGGLVDLGIPDERGRYYEERVKQGGVLTAVKTDARKADEAARILRESGATDVEMH
;
A
#
# COMPACT_ATOMS: atom_id res chain seq x y z
N GLY A 1 -18.36 12.89 14.64
CA GLY A 1 -18.67 12.49 13.25
C GLY A 1 -17.74 11.45 12.63
N GLY A 2 -16.65 11.02 13.28
CA GLY A 2 -15.67 10.09 12.65
C GLY A 2 -16.08 8.62 12.64
N ALA A 3 -16.70 8.10 13.70
CA ALA A 3 -17.12 6.69 13.77
C ALA A 3 -18.40 6.38 12.97
N ALA A 4 -19.30 7.37 12.84
CA ALA A 4 -20.56 7.22 12.09
C ALA A 4 -20.35 7.24 10.56
N GLY A 5 -19.25 7.83 10.07
CA GLY A 5 -18.92 7.86 8.63
C GLY A 5 -18.36 6.55 8.08
N LEU A 6 -17.88 5.64 8.94
CA LEU A 6 -17.33 4.33 8.54
C LEU A 6 -18.42 3.31 8.16
N LEU A 7 -19.66 3.51 8.58
CA LEU A 7 -20.76 2.55 8.37
C LEU A 7 -21.62 2.86 7.14
N ALA A 8 -21.48 4.03 6.52
CA ALA A 8 -22.34 4.46 5.40
C ALA A 8 -21.89 3.98 4.02
N GLY A 9 -20.75 3.26 3.92
CA GLY A 9 -20.10 2.92 2.64
C GLY A 9 -20.29 1.49 2.13
N LEU A 10 -21.13 0.66 2.76
CA LEU A 10 -21.35 -0.73 2.33
C LEU A 10 -22.43 -0.80 1.24
N GLY A 11 -22.12 -0.35 0.03
CA GLY A 11 -22.91 -0.66 -1.15
C GLY A 11 -22.36 -1.91 -1.84
N ALA A 12 -23.08 -3.03 -1.84
CA ALA A 12 -22.71 -4.17 -2.67
C ALA A 12 -23.06 -3.88 -4.14
N LEU A 13 -22.10 -4.05 -5.07
CA LEU A 13 -22.34 -3.96 -6.51
C LEU A 13 -22.42 -5.39 -7.08
N ALA A 14 -23.58 -5.76 -7.63
CA ALA A 14 -23.76 -7.06 -8.27
C ALA A 14 -23.27 -7.00 -9.73
N ILE A 15 -22.30 -7.84 -10.08
CA ILE A 15 -21.84 -8.02 -11.47
C ILE A 15 -22.46 -9.32 -12.03
N PRO A 16 -23.25 -9.27 -13.11
CA PRO A 16 -23.82 -10.46 -13.73
C PRO A 16 -22.72 -11.45 -14.16
N GLY A 17 -22.87 -12.72 -13.78
CA GLY A 17 -21.93 -13.80 -14.14
C GLY A 17 -20.78 -14.04 -13.15
N ILE A 18 -20.48 -13.10 -12.24
CA ILE A 18 -19.40 -13.23 -11.23
C ILE A 18 -19.95 -13.26 -9.79
N GLY A 19 -21.20 -12.80 -9.59
CA GLY A 19 -21.84 -12.73 -8.28
C GLY A 19 -21.65 -11.36 -7.61
N PRO A 20 -22.14 -11.18 -6.36
CA PRO A 20 -21.96 -9.94 -5.63
C PRO A 20 -20.48 -9.73 -5.34
N ILE A 21 -19.90 -8.64 -5.87
CA ILE A 21 -18.58 -8.21 -5.40
C ILE A 21 -18.83 -7.29 -4.20
N VAL A 22 -18.37 -7.71 -3.04
CA VAL A 22 -18.21 -6.81 -1.90
C VAL A 22 -17.00 -5.93 -2.22
N ALA A 23 -17.22 -4.81 -2.90
CA ALA A 23 -16.30 -3.69 -2.83
C ALA A 23 -16.47 -3.11 -1.42
N ALA A 24 -15.87 -3.77 -0.43
CA ALA A 24 -15.85 -3.25 0.91
C ALA A 24 -15.16 -1.89 0.85
N GLY A 25 -15.85 -0.82 1.25
CA GLY A 25 -15.15 0.17 2.06
C GLY A 25 -14.45 -0.61 3.17
N PRO A 26 -13.11 -0.67 3.18
CA PRO A 26 -12.28 0.07 4.13
C PRO A 26 -10.94 0.52 3.52
N LEU A 27 -10.73 0.41 2.20
CA LEU A 27 -9.48 0.85 1.56
C LEU A 27 -9.21 2.36 1.74
N ALA A 28 -10.27 3.16 1.89
CA ALA A 28 -10.14 4.57 2.30
C ALA A 28 -9.77 4.73 3.79
N ALA A 29 -10.23 3.83 4.67
CA ALA A 29 -9.86 3.84 6.08
C ALA A 29 -8.40 3.41 6.29
N THR A 30 -7.85 2.56 5.42
CA THR A 30 -6.42 2.22 5.42
C THR A 30 -5.55 3.42 5.06
N LEU A 31 -6.03 4.36 4.22
CA LEU A 31 -5.37 5.65 4.00
C LEU A 31 -5.42 6.56 5.24
N SER A 32 -6.40 6.39 6.12
CA SER A 32 -6.48 7.18 7.36
C SER A 32 -5.49 6.73 8.44
N GLY A 33 -5.01 5.48 8.41
CA GLY A 33 -3.93 5.00 9.28
C GLY A 33 -2.57 5.66 8.96
N ALA A 34 -2.40 6.15 7.73
CA ALA A 34 -1.25 6.97 7.33
C ALA A 34 -1.34 8.42 7.84
N VAL A 35 -2.46 8.86 8.44
CA VAL A 35 -2.67 10.27 8.80
C VAL A 35 -1.89 10.69 10.06
N THR A 36 -1.47 9.76 10.93
CA THR A 36 -0.68 10.12 12.12
C THR A 36 0.84 10.13 11.87
N GLY A 37 1.37 9.27 10.98
CA GLY A 37 2.81 9.09 10.75
C GLY A 37 3.34 9.42 9.35
N GLY A 38 2.45 9.67 8.38
CA GLY A 38 2.84 9.90 6.98
C GLY A 38 3.44 8.67 6.30
N LEU A 39 3.77 8.81 5.02
CA LEU A 39 4.40 7.73 4.24
C LEU A 39 5.77 7.37 4.83
N VAL A 40 6.56 8.36 5.25
CA VAL A 40 7.89 8.14 5.85
C VAL A 40 7.80 7.32 7.14
N GLY A 41 6.89 7.68 8.07
CA GLY A 41 6.73 6.93 9.31
C GLY A 41 6.32 5.47 9.09
N GLY A 42 5.43 5.22 8.13
CA GLY A 42 5.05 3.85 7.77
C GLY A 42 6.18 3.02 7.16
N LEU A 43 7.13 3.66 6.44
CA LEU A 43 8.31 2.97 5.90
C LEU A 43 9.36 2.70 6.98
N VAL A 44 9.51 3.60 7.96
CA VAL A 44 10.37 3.39 9.13
C VAL A 44 9.89 2.18 9.96
N ASP A 45 8.58 2.02 10.15
CA ASP A 45 8.00 0.84 10.81
C ASP A 45 8.27 -0.48 10.05
N LEU A 46 8.55 -0.39 8.74
CA LEU A 46 8.95 -1.52 7.89
C LEU A 46 10.47 -1.75 7.86
N GLY A 47 11.24 -0.98 8.65
CA GLY A 47 12.70 -1.09 8.73
C GLY A 47 13.46 -0.24 7.71
N ILE A 48 12.78 0.61 6.94
CA ILE A 48 13.41 1.47 5.94
C ILE A 48 13.90 2.77 6.63
N PRO A 49 15.17 3.17 6.46
CA PRO A 49 15.69 4.41 7.06
C PRO A 49 14.90 5.66 6.65
N ASP A 50 14.79 6.65 7.55
CA ASP A 50 14.04 7.91 7.33
C ASP A 50 14.48 8.63 6.05
N GLU A 51 15.79 8.67 5.78
CA GLU A 51 16.35 9.30 4.59
C GLU A 51 15.86 8.62 3.30
N ARG A 52 15.75 7.28 3.29
CA ARG A 52 15.18 6.52 2.17
C ARG A 52 13.67 6.71 2.10
N GLY A 53 12.99 6.75 3.24
CA GLY A 53 11.56 7.03 3.33
C GLY A 53 11.19 8.36 2.67
N ARG A 54 11.96 9.43 2.94
CA ARG A 54 11.77 10.75 2.30
C ARG A 54 11.99 10.73 0.80
N TYR A 55 12.99 9.97 0.33
CA TYR A 55 13.20 9.78 -1.11
C TYR A 55 11.96 9.17 -1.76
N TYR A 56 11.41 8.09 -1.20
CA TYR A 56 10.21 7.45 -1.74
C TYR A 56 8.98 8.35 -1.66
N GLU A 57 8.83 9.12 -0.58
CA GLU A 57 7.75 10.10 -0.45
C GLU A 57 7.77 11.14 -1.57
N GLU A 58 8.93 11.68 -1.90
CA GLU A 58 9.09 12.64 -3.00
C GLU A 58 8.75 12.01 -4.36
N ARG A 59 9.15 10.76 -4.59
CA ARG A 59 8.80 10.01 -5.82
C ARG A 59 7.29 9.79 -5.94
N VAL A 60 6.61 9.47 -4.84
CA VAL A 60 5.15 9.32 -4.82
C VAL A 60 4.45 10.66 -5.06
N LYS A 61 4.93 11.76 -4.45
CA LYS A 61 4.40 13.11 -4.71
C LYS A 61 4.53 13.53 -6.18
N GLN A 62 5.54 13.03 -6.89
CA GLN A 62 5.75 13.25 -8.32
C GLN A 62 4.91 12.33 -9.23
N GLY A 63 3.99 11.53 -8.66
CA GLY A 63 3.14 10.60 -9.40
C GLY A 63 3.69 9.19 -9.55
N GLY A 64 4.80 8.87 -8.85
CA GLY A 64 5.33 7.51 -8.77
C GLY A 64 4.46 6.59 -7.92
N VAL A 65 4.58 5.28 -8.15
CA VAL A 65 3.92 4.25 -7.36
C VAL A 65 4.96 3.56 -6.48
N LEU A 66 4.66 3.42 -5.19
CA LEU A 66 5.47 2.67 -4.24
C LEU A 66 4.77 1.36 -3.89
N THR A 67 5.52 0.25 -3.87
CA THR A 67 5.03 -1.07 -3.47
C THR A 67 6.01 -1.67 -2.46
N ALA A 68 5.48 -2.14 -1.32
CA ALA A 68 6.26 -2.83 -0.30
C ALA A 68 5.75 -4.27 -0.14
N VAL A 69 6.66 -5.24 -0.03
CA VAL A 69 6.33 -6.66 0.11
C VAL A 69 7.04 -7.21 1.35
N LYS A 70 6.27 -7.72 2.31
CA LYS A 70 6.80 -8.47 3.46
C LYS A 70 6.71 -9.97 3.16
N THR A 71 7.83 -10.66 3.26
CA THR A 71 7.93 -12.10 2.95
C THR A 71 9.00 -12.76 3.79
N ASP A 72 9.02 -14.09 3.80
CA ASP A 72 10.12 -14.86 4.41
C ASP A 72 11.43 -14.61 3.65
N ALA A 73 12.58 -14.65 4.34
CA ALA A 73 13.90 -14.45 3.71
C ALA A 73 14.14 -15.35 2.48
N ARG A 74 13.61 -16.57 2.48
CA ARG A 74 13.71 -17.53 1.36
C ARG A 74 13.00 -17.07 0.07
N LYS A 75 12.08 -16.12 0.18
CA LYS A 75 11.25 -15.59 -0.92
C LYS A 75 11.59 -14.14 -1.26
N ALA A 76 12.49 -13.50 -0.52
CA ALA A 76 12.85 -12.10 -0.75
C ALA A 76 13.41 -11.87 -2.16
N ASP A 77 14.33 -12.74 -2.59
CA ASP A 77 14.93 -12.69 -3.93
C ASP A 77 13.89 -12.92 -5.03
N GLU A 78 12.94 -13.84 -4.82
CA GLU A 78 11.86 -14.10 -5.76
C GLU A 78 10.93 -12.89 -5.89
N ALA A 79 10.54 -12.28 -4.77
CA ALA A 79 9.73 -11.07 -4.76
C ALA A 79 10.44 -9.91 -5.47
N ALA A 80 11.72 -9.67 -5.17
CA ALA A 80 12.51 -8.63 -5.83
C ALA A 80 12.64 -8.88 -7.34
N ARG A 81 12.80 -10.15 -7.75
CA ARG A 81 12.84 -10.52 -9.17
C ARG A 81 11.51 -10.22 -9.86
N ILE A 82 10.38 -10.63 -9.28
CA ILE A 82 9.05 -10.36 -9.84
C ILE A 82 8.81 -8.86 -9.99
N LEU A 83 9.17 -8.05 -8.99
CA LEU A 83 9.03 -6.60 -9.06
C LEU A 83 9.84 -5.99 -10.21
N ARG A 84 11.11 -6.41 -10.38
CA ARG A 84 11.96 -5.95 -11.50
C ARG A 84 11.39 -6.38 -12.86
N GLU A 85 10.97 -7.65 -12.97
CA GLU A 85 10.34 -8.18 -14.19
C GLU A 85 9.01 -7.46 -14.52
N SER A 86 8.32 -6.94 -13.50
CA SER A 86 7.09 -6.15 -13.64
C SER A 86 7.33 -4.66 -13.92
N GLY A 87 8.59 -4.24 -14.13
CA GLY A 87 8.94 -2.87 -14.51
C GLY A 87 9.24 -1.93 -13.34
N ALA A 88 9.42 -2.44 -12.12
CA ALA A 88 9.84 -1.60 -11.00
C ALA A 88 11.24 -0.99 -11.28
N THR A 89 11.33 0.34 -11.20
CA THR A 89 12.55 1.09 -11.53
C THR A 89 13.57 1.13 -10.38
N ASP A 90 13.10 1.00 -9.14
CA ASP A 90 13.92 0.96 -7.92
C ASP A 90 13.41 -0.16 -7.01
N VAL A 91 14.30 -1.09 -6.63
CA VAL A 91 13.97 -2.28 -5.83
C VAL A 91 15.06 -2.51 -4.79
N GLU A 92 14.74 -2.24 -3.53
CA GLU A 92 15.58 -2.50 -2.37
C GLU A 92 15.00 -3.62 -1.51
N MET A 93 15.89 -4.36 -0.84
CA MET A 93 15.55 -5.38 0.15
C MET A 93 16.21 -4.96 1.47
N HIS A 94 15.45 -5.00 2.55
CA HIS A 94 15.87 -4.64 3.92
C HIS A 94 15.65 -5.83 4.86
#